data_AF-A0A1I0KE47-F1
#
_entry.id   AF-A0A1I0KE47-F1
#
_cell.length_a   1.000
_cell.length_b   1.000
_cell.length_c   1.000
_cell.angle_alpha   90.00
_cell.angle_beta   90.00
_cell.angle_gamma   90.00
#
_symmetry.space_group_name_H-M   'P 1'
#
loop_
_entity.id
_entity.type
_entity.pdbx_description
1 polymer ?
#
loop_
_entity_poly.entity_id
_entity_poly.type
_entity_poly.pdbx_seq_one_letter_code
_entity_poly.pdbx_strand_id
1 'polypeptide(L)'
;MRLRSCQAVLGALCVGSLSLGCGPELASAEAQDPPALATHAAEAVSTAGFTPHFSQWLTANGYGDYNFVRTDLSGASYGGKSSASDTVVNQPVIFIHGNSDKAIGTGTAGQTGWNASIEYFLSRGYKPSELYAMTWGPANAMLSSQQYHSKTYVMKVRKFIEAVKAYTGASKVDIVTHSMGVTLARKALLGGTANDALEGGAYNVGSALTSSVDTFVGIAGGNLGLTNCYTSGATTPTCGATNGLFPGSWAGAGPSVYLKNLQSSRGYEGAYRYALYSTADEVVGYGGIVYGEYTSRIPGQTGEKVYTGYPYGHFNSKDLTAEVQYEMVKNHRIP
;
A
#
# COMPACT_ATOMS: atom_id res chain seq x y z
N MET A 1 39.47 1.11 58.40
CA MET A 1 38.65 0.36 59.38
C MET A 1 38.10 -0.87 58.65
N ARG A 2 38.61 -2.06 59.04
CA ARG A 2 38.24 -3.48 58.73
C ARG A 2 37.40 -3.77 57.45
N LEU A 3 37.97 -4.32 56.36
CA LEU A 3 38.44 -5.71 56.06
C LEU A 3 37.28 -6.72 55.80
N ARG A 4 37.14 -7.20 54.54
CA ARG A 4 37.46 -8.57 54.02
C ARG A 4 36.27 -9.55 54.11
N SER A 5 36.09 -10.62 53.31
CA SER A 5 36.63 -11.11 52.02
C SER A 5 35.92 -12.44 51.67
N CYS A 6 35.80 -12.73 50.38
CA CYS A 6 35.94 -14.04 49.68
C CYS A 6 36.08 -15.34 50.52
N GLN A 7 35.36 -16.42 50.17
CA GLN A 7 35.93 -17.64 49.53
C GLN A 7 34.95 -18.84 49.48
N ALA A 8 35.13 -19.64 48.43
CA ALA A 8 34.52 -20.94 48.16
C ALA A 8 35.25 -22.09 48.88
N VAL A 9 34.58 -23.24 49.09
CA VAL A 9 35.22 -24.56 49.28
C VAL A 9 34.31 -25.69 48.75
N LEU A 10 34.93 -26.58 47.96
CA LEU A 10 34.49 -27.90 47.51
C LEU A 10 34.48 -28.94 48.66
N GLY A 11 33.61 -29.94 48.60
CA GLY A 11 33.77 -31.20 49.36
C GLY A 11 32.97 -32.34 48.76
N ALA A 12 33.64 -33.44 48.44
CA ALA A 12 33.13 -34.63 47.77
C ALA A 12 33.00 -35.84 48.72
N LEU A 13 32.33 -36.88 48.19
CA LEU A 13 32.37 -38.33 48.53
C LEU A 13 31.28 -38.96 49.42
N CYS A 14 30.57 -39.92 48.80
CA CYS A 14 30.45 -41.34 49.16
C CYS A 14 29.09 -41.94 49.67
N VAL A 15 28.56 -42.80 48.79
CA VAL A 15 27.91 -44.13 48.97
C VAL A 15 26.55 -44.23 49.68
N GLY A 16 25.58 -44.82 48.96
CA GLY A 16 24.39 -45.45 49.54
C GLY A 16 23.34 -45.84 48.49
N SER A 17 23.45 -47.04 47.94
CA SER A 17 22.35 -47.73 47.24
C SER A 17 21.45 -48.41 48.26
N LEU A 18 20.12 -48.35 48.07
CA LEU A 18 19.16 -49.43 48.37
C LEU A 18 17.76 -49.04 47.87
N SER A 19 17.16 -50.00 47.18
CA SER A 19 15.81 -49.99 46.59
C SER A 19 14.72 -50.29 47.62
N LEU A 20 13.48 -49.88 47.32
CA LEU A 20 12.25 -50.70 47.26
C LEU A 20 11.00 -49.84 47.48
N GLY A 21 10.02 -49.97 46.57
CA GLY A 21 8.63 -49.53 46.83
C GLY A 21 7.85 -49.16 45.58
N CYS A 22 7.31 -50.16 44.88
CA CYS A 22 6.33 -49.99 43.80
C CYS A 22 4.99 -49.43 44.34
N GLY A 23 4.51 -48.35 43.73
CA GLY A 23 3.10 -47.93 43.74
C GLY A 23 2.58 -47.88 42.29
N PRO A 24 1.28 -48.11 42.04
CA PRO A 24 0.77 -48.49 40.73
C PRO A 24 0.85 -47.35 39.69
N GLU A 25 1.17 -47.76 38.46
CA GLU A 25 1.17 -46.97 37.23
C GLU A 25 -0.17 -46.25 37.01
N LEU A 26 -0.12 -44.91 36.98
CA LEU A 26 -1.14 -44.11 36.29
C LEU A 26 -0.66 -43.97 34.84
N ALA A 27 -1.45 -44.52 33.92
CA ALA A 27 -1.20 -44.44 32.49
C ALA A 27 -0.97 -42.98 32.06
N SER A 28 0.23 -42.71 31.53
CA SER A 28 0.55 -41.44 30.87
C SER A 28 -0.25 -41.38 29.58
N ALA A 29 -1.15 -40.40 29.47
CA ALA A 29 -1.72 -40.03 28.19
C ALA A 29 -0.58 -39.63 27.24
N GLU A 30 -0.45 -40.32 26.11
CA GLU A 30 0.44 -39.92 25.02
C GLU A 30 0.06 -38.50 24.61
N ALA A 31 0.96 -37.56 24.85
CA ALA A 31 0.89 -36.24 24.25
C ALA A 31 1.09 -36.42 22.75
N GLN A 32 0.02 -36.30 21.98
CA GLN A 32 0.13 -36.17 20.54
C GLN A 32 0.87 -34.87 20.23
N ASP A 33 1.99 -34.99 19.52
CA ASP A 33 2.71 -33.83 19.01
C ASP A 33 1.73 -32.96 18.21
N PRO A 34 1.72 -31.63 18.44
CA PRO A 34 0.92 -30.74 17.62
C PRO A 34 1.37 -30.90 16.16
N PRO A 35 0.44 -30.98 15.19
CA PRO A 35 0.80 -31.13 13.80
C PRO A 35 1.73 -29.98 13.41
N ALA A 36 2.89 -30.33 12.86
CA ALA A 36 3.88 -29.37 12.41
C ALA A 36 3.18 -28.35 11.48
N LEU A 37 3.14 -27.09 11.93
CA LEU A 37 2.76 -25.97 11.08
C LEU A 37 3.70 -25.98 9.88
N ALA A 38 3.17 -26.32 8.71
CA ALA A 38 3.89 -26.21 7.46
C ALA A 38 4.30 -24.74 7.30
N THR A 39 5.57 -24.45 7.60
CA THR A 39 6.19 -23.18 7.24
C THR A 39 6.38 -23.19 5.74
N HIS A 40 5.34 -22.82 5.00
CA HIS A 40 5.54 -22.30 3.65
C HIS A 40 6.28 -20.97 3.84
N ALA A 41 7.62 -21.01 3.76
CA ALA A 41 8.38 -19.80 3.57
C ALA A 41 7.85 -19.16 2.29
N ALA A 42 7.14 -18.03 2.41
CA ALA A 42 6.68 -17.29 1.26
C ALA A 42 7.93 -16.94 0.45
N GLU A 43 7.94 -17.31 -0.83
CA GLU A 43 9.01 -16.93 -1.74
C GLU A 43 9.04 -15.40 -1.79
N ALA A 44 10.23 -14.81 -1.58
CA ALA A 44 10.37 -13.35 -1.55
C ALA A 44 9.86 -12.73 -2.86
N VAL A 45 9.21 -11.57 -2.77
CA VAL A 45 8.69 -10.87 -3.96
C VAL A 45 9.80 -10.66 -4.99
N SER A 46 9.55 -11.06 -6.23
CA SER A 46 10.47 -10.83 -7.34
C SER A 46 10.73 -9.34 -7.54
N THR A 47 12.01 -8.96 -7.57
CA THR A 47 12.46 -7.60 -7.89
C THR A 47 12.78 -7.42 -9.38
N ALA A 48 12.50 -8.43 -10.22
CA ALA A 48 12.87 -8.43 -11.64
C ALA A 48 12.03 -7.46 -12.50
N GLY A 49 10.94 -6.92 -11.96
CA GLY A 49 10.04 -6.04 -12.70
C GLY A 49 8.84 -6.77 -13.30
N PHE A 50 8.25 -6.18 -14.34
CA PHE A 50 7.27 -6.88 -15.16
C PHE A 50 7.86 -8.07 -15.89
N THR A 51 7.02 -9.09 -16.09
CA THR A 51 7.38 -10.20 -16.98
C THR A 51 7.70 -9.69 -18.40
N PRO A 52 8.55 -10.41 -19.16
CA PRO A 52 8.79 -10.09 -20.56
C PRO A 52 7.50 -10.06 -21.39
N HIS A 53 6.54 -10.96 -21.09
CA HIS A 53 5.26 -11.01 -21.78
C HIS A 53 4.46 -9.72 -21.58
N PHE A 54 4.36 -9.21 -20.35
CA PHE A 54 3.60 -7.98 -20.11
C PHE A 54 4.33 -6.76 -20.70
N SER A 55 5.64 -6.69 -20.55
CA SER A 55 6.46 -5.61 -21.13
C SER A 55 6.33 -5.52 -22.65
N GLN A 56 6.39 -6.66 -23.34
CA GLN A 56 6.19 -6.73 -24.79
C GLN A 56 4.76 -6.33 -25.19
N TRP A 57 3.76 -6.79 -24.43
CA TRP A 57 2.37 -6.42 -24.68
C TRP A 57 2.14 -4.92 -24.53
N LEU A 58 2.70 -4.29 -23.50
CA LEU A 58 2.60 -2.84 -23.28
C LEU A 58 3.13 -2.05 -24.49
N THR A 59 4.32 -2.40 -24.97
CA THR A 59 4.92 -1.79 -26.17
C THR A 59 4.05 -2.00 -27.39
N ALA A 60 3.57 -3.23 -27.61
CA ALA A 60 2.73 -3.58 -28.78
C ALA A 60 1.35 -2.90 -28.76
N ASN A 61 0.86 -2.45 -27.61
CA ASN A 61 -0.47 -1.87 -27.43
C ASN A 61 -0.45 -0.37 -27.10
N GLY A 62 0.64 0.33 -27.46
CA GLY A 62 0.71 1.79 -27.38
C GLY A 62 0.92 2.36 -25.97
N TYR A 63 1.42 1.54 -25.03
CA TYR A 63 1.76 1.97 -23.67
C TYR A 63 3.25 2.26 -23.46
N GLY A 64 4.08 2.13 -24.51
CA GLY A 64 5.53 2.30 -24.43
C GLY A 64 5.97 3.66 -23.85
N ASP A 65 5.29 4.75 -24.25
CA ASP A 65 5.65 6.12 -23.85
C ASP A 65 5.45 6.39 -22.35
N TYR A 66 4.68 5.57 -21.64
CA TYR A 66 4.49 5.73 -20.20
C TYR A 66 5.65 5.20 -19.36
N ASN A 67 6.55 4.42 -19.98
CA ASN A 67 7.73 3.83 -19.36
C ASN A 67 7.41 3.21 -17.97
N PHE A 68 6.43 2.30 -17.92
CA PHE A 68 6.03 1.66 -16.66
C PHE A 68 7.12 0.73 -16.09
N VAL A 69 7.98 0.16 -16.95
CA VAL A 69 9.04 -0.78 -16.56
C VAL A 69 10.08 -0.10 -15.66
N ARG A 70 10.48 1.14 -15.99
CA ARG A 70 11.47 1.96 -15.25
C ARG A 70 12.77 1.20 -14.97
N THR A 71 13.53 0.89 -16.02
CA THR A 71 14.82 0.20 -15.91
C THR A 71 15.90 0.99 -15.17
N ASP A 72 15.69 2.29 -14.95
CA ASP A 72 16.54 3.17 -14.15
C ASP A 72 16.41 2.94 -12.63
N LEU A 73 15.39 2.20 -12.19
CA LEU A 73 15.09 2.00 -10.78
C LEU A 73 14.86 0.51 -10.45
N SER A 74 15.62 -0.02 -9.51
CA SER A 74 15.42 -1.39 -9.00
C SER A 74 14.10 -1.48 -8.22
N GLY A 75 13.32 -2.54 -8.49
CA GLY A 75 12.00 -2.73 -7.89
C GLY A 75 10.93 -1.77 -8.40
N ALA A 76 11.09 -1.19 -9.59
CA ALA A 76 10.18 -0.15 -10.06
C ALA A 76 8.83 -0.67 -10.58
N SER A 77 8.70 -1.96 -10.86
CA SER A 77 7.49 -2.60 -11.37
C SER A 77 7.33 -4.03 -10.86
N TYR A 78 6.13 -4.57 -10.97
CA TYR A 78 5.82 -5.97 -10.67
C TYR A 78 4.59 -6.45 -11.42
N GLY A 79 4.65 -7.68 -11.93
CA GLY A 79 3.47 -8.40 -12.42
C GLY A 79 3.52 -8.81 -13.88
N GLY A 80 2.44 -9.50 -14.29
CA GLY A 80 2.26 -9.98 -15.66
C GLY A 80 2.30 -11.49 -15.77
N LYS A 81 1.80 -12.01 -16.89
CA LYS A 81 1.75 -13.44 -17.18
C LYS A 81 3.13 -13.98 -17.51
N SER A 82 3.45 -15.18 -17.04
CA SER A 82 4.70 -15.85 -17.45
C SER A 82 4.69 -16.21 -18.95
N SER A 83 3.51 -16.52 -19.49
CA SER A 83 3.28 -16.90 -20.89
C SER A 83 1.81 -16.67 -21.28
N ALA A 84 1.47 -16.85 -22.55
CA ALA A 84 0.10 -16.74 -23.02
C ALA A 84 -0.86 -17.77 -22.40
N SER A 85 -0.34 -18.90 -21.89
CA SER A 85 -1.14 -19.95 -21.25
C SER A 85 -1.42 -19.70 -19.76
N ASP A 86 -0.82 -18.67 -19.17
CA ASP A 86 -1.09 -18.29 -17.78
C ASP A 86 -2.43 -17.56 -17.69
N THR A 87 -3.38 -18.22 -17.05
CA THR A 87 -4.76 -17.76 -16.91
C THR A 87 -4.90 -16.72 -15.80
N VAL A 88 -5.86 -15.81 -15.89
CA VAL A 88 -6.20 -14.92 -14.77
C VAL A 88 -7.55 -15.39 -14.24
N VAL A 89 -7.62 -15.80 -12.98
CA VAL A 89 -8.82 -16.39 -12.37
C VAL A 89 -9.40 -15.50 -11.27
N ASN A 90 -8.56 -14.73 -10.59
CA ASN A 90 -8.98 -13.65 -9.70
C ASN A 90 -9.08 -12.32 -10.46
N GLN A 91 -9.85 -11.38 -9.92
CA GLN A 91 -9.79 -10.00 -10.40
C GLN A 91 -8.37 -9.45 -10.15
N PRO A 92 -7.75 -8.79 -11.15
CA PRO A 92 -6.41 -8.26 -11.00
C PRO A 92 -6.36 -7.14 -9.95
N VAL A 93 -5.36 -7.18 -9.08
CA VAL A 93 -5.12 -6.17 -8.05
C VAL A 93 -4.01 -5.24 -8.51
N ILE A 94 -4.28 -3.94 -8.46
CA ILE A 94 -3.35 -2.88 -8.86
C ILE A 94 -2.94 -2.09 -7.61
N PHE A 95 -1.64 -2.06 -7.36
CA PHE A 95 -1.05 -1.38 -6.22
C PHE A 95 -0.45 -0.03 -6.63
N ILE A 96 -0.88 1.07 -5.98
CA ILE A 96 -0.42 2.44 -6.27
C ILE A 96 0.20 3.06 -5.01
N HIS A 97 1.53 3.12 -5.00
CA HIS A 97 2.33 3.53 -3.84
C HIS A 97 2.21 5.03 -3.49
N GLY A 98 2.66 5.38 -2.29
CA GLY A 98 2.70 6.75 -1.77
C GLY A 98 3.87 7.60 -2.29
N ASN A 99 3.90 8.88 -1.92
CA ASN A 99 5.01 9.75 -2.27
C ASN A 99 6.34 9.17 -1.75
N SER A 100 7.41 9.28 -2.55
CA SER A 100 8.76 8.76 -2.24
C SER A 100 8.95 7.24 -2.17
N ASP A 101 7.88 6.45 -2.19
CA ASP A 101 7.93 4.98 -2.24
C ASP A 101 8.04 4.46 -3.69
N LYS A 102 7.98 3.14 -3.88
CA LYS A 102 8.06 2.45 -5.18
C LYS A 102 7.18 1.19 -5.23
N ALA A 103 7.20 0.50 -6.36
CA ALA A 103 6.42 -0.73 -6.54
C ALA A 103 6.88 -1.86 -5.61
N ILE A 104 8.17 -2.18 -5.60
CA ILE A 104 8.77 -3.26 -4.81
C ILE A 104 9.96 -2.71 -4.01
N GLY A 105 9.96 -2.98 -2.70
CA GLY A 105 11.05 -2.64 -1.80
C GLY A 105 12.29 -3.47 -2.06
N THR A 106 13.45 -2.81 -2.04
CA THR A 106 14.78 -3.40 -2.31
C THR A 106 15.77 -3.12 -1.17
N GLY A 107 15.26 -2.97 0.05
CA GLY A 107 16.06 -2.68 1.25
C GLY A 107 16.33 -1.20 1.51
N THR A 108 15.77 -0.27 0.73
CA THR A 108 15.87 1.16 0.98
C THR A 108 14.86 1.58 2.05
N ALA A 109 15.33 2.22 3.14
CA ALA A 109 14.47 2.70 4.22
C ALA A 109 13.40 3.67 3.69
N GLY A 110 12.15 3.52 4.16
CA GLY A 110 11.01 4.32 3.70
C GLY A 110 10.51 3.98 2.28
N GLN A 111 11.07 2.95 1.64
CA GLN A 111 10.63 2.45 0.33
C GLN A 111 10.39 0.94 0.37
N THR A 112 9.44 0.54 1.22
CA THR A 112 9.09 -0.87 1.42
C THR A 112 8.30 -1.45 0.25
N GLY A 113 7.73 -0.59 -0.61
CA GLY A 113 6.91 -1.00 -1.73
C GLY A 113 5.73 -1.86 -1.30
N TRP A 114 5.25 -2.74 -2.18
CA TRP A 114 4.08 -3.59 -1.91
C TRP A 114 4.46 -5.00 -1.49
N ASN A 115 5.67 -5.22 -0.97
CA ASN A 115 6.19 -6.56 -0.67
C ASN A 115 5.26 -7.34 0.26
N ALA A 116 4.91 -6.76 1.42
CA ALA A 116 4.03 -7.42 2.40
C ALA A 116 2.64 -7.74 1.82
N SER A 117 2.05 -6.81 1.06
CA SER A 117 0.76 -7.02 0.41
C SER A 117 0.84 -8.11 -0.66
N ILE A 118 1.84 -8.08 -1.53
CA ILE A 118 2.02 -9.07 -2.59
C ILE A 118 2.29 -10.46 -1.99
N GLU A 119 3.22 -10.58 -1.04
CA GLU A 119 3.50 -11.84 -0.32
C GLU A 119 2.24 -12.40 0.32
N TYR A 120 1.45 -11.55 0.98
CA TYR A 120 0.20 -11.99 1.59
C TYR A 120 -0.78 -12.50 0.53
N PHE A 121 -1.05 -11.74 -0.54
CA PHE A 121 -1.98 -12.16 -1.59
C PHE A 121 -1.52 -13.47 -2.26
N LEU A 122 -0.22 -13.63 -2.54
CA LEU A 122 0.35 -14.87 -3.06
C LEU A 122 0.13 -16.05 -2.10
N SER A 123 0.36 -15.85 -0.79
CA SER A 123 0.11 -16.88 0.23
C SER A 123 -1.37 -17.29 0.34
N ARG A 124 -2.28 -16.45 -0.18
CA ARG A 124 -3.73 -16.69 -0.24
C ARG A 124 -4.23 -17.13 -1.62
N GLY A 125 -3.32 -17.55 -2.49
CA GLY A 125 -3.64 -18.18 -3.78
C GLY A 125 -3.83 -17.21 -4.95
N TYR A 126 -3.50 -15.92 -4.80
CA TYR A 126 -3.30 -15.07 -5.98
C TYR A 126 -2.03 -15.50 -6.72
N LYS A 127 -2.00 -15.26 -8.03
CA LYS A 127 -0.82 -15.49 -8.87
C LYS A 127 -0.09 -14.18 -9.19
N PRO A 128 1.21 -14.22 -9.54
CA PRO A 128 1.93 -13.04 -10.03
C PRO A 128 1.26 -12.37 -11.24
N SER A 129 0.53 -13.13 -12.06
CA SER A 129 -0.27 -12.64 -13.19
C SER A 129 -1.55 -11.92 -12.80
N GLU A 130 -1.83 -11.80 -11.51
CA GLU A 130 -3.04 -11.17 -10.96
C GLU A 130 -2.71 -9.99 -10.05
N LEU A 131 -1.43 -9.67 -9.87
CA LEU A 131 -0.93 -8.63 -8.97
C LEU A 131 0.00 -7.69 -9.74
N TYR A 132 -0.29 -6.39 -9.71
CA TYR A 132 0.37 -5.41 -10.56
C TYR A 132 0.77 -4.16 -9.79
N ALA A 133 2.01 -3.72 -9.94
CA ALA A 133 2.50 -2.48 -9.34
C ALA A 133 3.44 -1.75 -10.30
N MET A 134 3.42 -0.41 -10.25
CA MET A 134 4.35 0.44 -11.00
C MET A 134 4.76 1.65 -10.17
N THR A 135 5.96 2.17 -10.43
CA THR A 135 6.50 3.35 -9.75
C THR A 135 6.20 4.60 -10.56
N TRP A 136 5.26 5.42 -10.08
CA TRP A 136 4.81 6.59 -10.83
C TRP A 136 5.81 7.76 -10.79
N GLY A 137 6.49 7.92 -9.65
CA GLY A 137 7.40 9.03 -9.33
C GLY A 137 8.87 8.62 -9.22
N PRO A 138 9.72 9.45 -8.58
CA PRO A 138 11.16 9.24 -8.52
C PRO A 138 11.60 8.23 -7.45
N ALA A 139 10.71 7.79 -6.57
CA ALA A 139 11.06 6.96 -5.40
C ALA A 139 12.25 7.53 -4.61
N ASN A 140 12.13 8.80 -4.18
CA ASN A 140 13.19 9.49 -3.46
C ASN A 140 12.61 10.43 -2.41
N ALA A 141 12.90 10.14 -1.14
CA ALA A 141 12.44 10.92 0.01
C ALA A 141 12.91 12.38 -0.01
N MET A 142 14.09 12.65 -0.59
CA MET A 142 14.63 14.01 -0.72
C MET A 142 13.83 14.88 -1.70
N LEU A 143 13.03 14.26 -2.58
CA LEU A 143 12.18 14.96 -3.54
C LEU A 143 10.72 15.05 -3.09
N SER A 144 10.37 14.50 -1.91
CA SER A 144 8.98 14.42 -1.40
C SER A 144 8.21 15.75 -1.50
N SER A 145 8.83 16.86 -1.10
CA SER A 145 8.22 18.20 -1.14
C SER A 145 7.97 18.74 -2.55
N GLN A 146 8.70 18.22 -3.55
CA GLN A 146 8.60 18.62 -4.96
C GLN A 146 7.53 17.82 -5.71
N GLN A 147 7.08 16.69 -5.16
CA GLN A 147 6.08 15.85 -5.82
C GLN A 147 4.67 16.40 -5.62
N TYR A 148 3.94 16.58 -6.71
CA TYR A 148 2.55 17.04 -6.75
C TYR A 148 1.75 16.17 -7.74
N HIS A 149 0.45 16.39 -7.85
CA HIS A 149 -0.42 15.64 -8.77
C HIS A 149 -0.29 16.15 -10.21
N SER A 150 0.89 15.96 -10.80
CA SER A 150 1.18 16.41 -12.14
C SER A 150 0.38 15.65 -13.21
N LYS A 151 0.21 16.27 -14.38
CA LYS A 151 -0.44 15.61 -15.53
C LYS A 151 0.23 14.27 -15.85
N THR A 152 1.56 14.23 -15.83
CA THR A 152 2.35 13.01 -16.08
C THR A 152 2.00 11.91 -15.08
N TYR A 153 1.95 12.21 -13.77
CA TYR A 153 1.64 11.18 -12.77
C TYR A 153 0.19 10.71 -12.82
N VAL A 154 -0.77 11.63 -12.99
CA VAL A 154 -2.19 11.28 -13.15
C VAL A 154 -2.40 10.40 -14.38
N MET A 155 -1.83 10.77 -15.53
CA MET A 155 -1.98 10.01 -16.76
C MET A 155 -1.24 8.67 -16.70
N LYS A 156 -0.09 8.59 -16.03
CA LYS A 156 0.63 7.33 -15.82
C LYS A 156 -0.21 6.35 -14.99
N VAL A 157 -0.78 6.78 -13.85
CA VAL A 157 -1.68 5.93 -13.05
C VAL A 157 -2.91 5.53 -13.85
N ARG A 158 -3.54 6.47 -14.54
CA ARG A 158 -4.69 6.21 -15.41
C ARG A 158 -4.42 5.11 -16.43
N LYS A 159 -3.32 5.25 -17.16
CA LYS A 159 -2.99 4.38 -18.30
C LYS A 159 -2.52 3.02 -17.84
N PHE A 160 -1.92 2.94 -16.64
CA PHE A 160 -1.59 1.66 -16.03
C PHE A 160 -2.84 0.85 -15.68
N ILE A 161 -3.87 1.49 -15.10
CA ILE A 161 -5.15 0.84 -14.78
C ILE A 161 -5.82 0.30 -16.06
N GLU A 162 -5.87 1.12 -17.11
CA GLU A 162 -6.41 0.71 -18.42
C GLU A 162 -5.60 -0.45 -19.03
N ALA A 163 -4.27 -0.39 -18.95
CA ALA A 163 -3.38 -1.42 -19.48
C ALA A 163 -3.56 -2.77 -18.77
N VAL A 164 -3.58 -2.79 -17.44
CA VAL A 164 -3.75 -4.03 -16.66
C VAL A 164 -5.10 -4.68 -16.96
N LYS A 165 -6.18 -3.88 -16.98
CA LYS A 165 -7.51 -4.38 -17.32
C LYS A 165 -7.55 -5.00 -18.72
N ALA A 166 -7.01 -4.28 -19.72
CA ALA A 166 -6.98 -4.75 -21.10
C ALA A 166 -6.09 -6.00 -21.28
N TYR A 167 -4.93 -6.04 -20.63
CA TYR A 167 -3.97 -7.14 -20.71
C TYR A 167 -4.48 -8.45 -20.10
N THR A 168 -5.16 -8.34 -18.96
CA THR A 168 -5.73 -9.49 -18.25
C THR A 168 -7.03 -9.98 -18.89
N GLY A 169 -7.76 -9.08 -19.55
CA GLY A 169 -9.11 -9.36 -20.07
C GLY A 169 -10.19 -9.35 -18.99
N ALA A 170 -9.85 -8.91 -17.77
CA ALA A 170 -10.79 -8.87 -16.66
C ALA A 170 -11.87 -7.79 -16.87
N SER A 171 -13.11 -8.08 -16.47
CA SER A 171 -14.22 -7.13 -16.54
C SER A 171 -14.02 -5.94 -15.60
N LYS A 172 -13.35 -6.16 -14.47
CA LYS A 172 -13.00 -5.18 -13.45
C LYS A 172 -11.62 -5.47 -12.85
N VAL A 173 -11.07 -4.47 -12.17
CA VAL A 173 -9.84 -4.58 -11.36
C VAL A 173 -10.12 -4.12 -9.93
N ASP A 174 -9.29 -4.55 -9.00
CA ASP A 174 -9.20 -4.03 -7.64
C ASP A 174 -8.00 -3.09 -7.52
N ILE A 175 -8.11 -2.05 -6.71
CA ILE A 175 -7.06 -1.04 -6.56
C ILE A 175 -6.77 -0.82 -5.09
N VAL A 176 -5.53 -1.09 -4.68
CA VAL A 176 -5.02 -0.82 -3.33
C VAL A 176 -4.01 0.31 -3.43
N THR A 177 -4.23 1.37 -2.66
CA THR A 177 -3.50 2.64 -2.80
C THR A 177 -3.01 3.13 -1.46
N HIS A 178 -1.89 3.85 -1.43
CA HIS A 178 -1.32 4.38 -0.20
C HIS A 178 -0.95 5.86 -0.33
N SER A 179 -1.21 6.64 0.72
CA SER A 179 -0.78 8.04 0.84
C SER A 179 -1.19 8.89 -0.37
N MET A 180 -0.26 9.60 -1.01
CA MET A 180 -0.47 10.35 -2.25
C MET A 180 -0.99 9.49 -3.42
N GLY A 181 -0.69 8.19 -3.42
CA GLY A 181 -1.23 7.24 -4.39
C GLY A 181 -2.75 7.15 -4.34
N VAL A 182 -3.37 7.38 -3.19
CA VAL A 182 -4.83 7.43 -3.03
C VAL A 182 -5.41 8.55 -3.88
N THR A 183 -4.94 9.78 -3.71
CA THR A 183 -5.47 10.96 -4.41
C THR A 183 -5.12 10.95 -5.90
N LEU A 184 -3.95 10.42 -6.29
CA LEU A 184 -3.59 10.18 -7.69
C LEU A 184 -4.56 9.19 -8.37
N ALA A 185 -4.77 8.03 -7.76
CA ALA A 185 -5.67 7.01 -8.30
C ALA A 185 -7.11 7.53 -8.35
N ARG A 186 -7.58 8.24 -7.32
CA ARG A 186 -8.89 8.88 -7.34
C ARG A 186 -9.07 9.80 -8.53
N LYS A 187 -8.11 10.68 -8.85
CA LYS A 187 -8.23 11.51 -10.07
C LYS A 187 -8.22 10.69 -11.35
N ALA A 188 -7.37 9.67 -11.43
CA ALA A 188 -7.33 8.77 -12.58
C ALA A 188 -8.68 8.08 -12.81
N LEU A 189 -9.38 7.68 -11.74
CA LEU A 189 -10.68 7.03 -11.79
C LEU A 189 -11.84 8.00 -12.08
N LEU A 190 -11.82 9.19 -11.45
CA LEU A 190 -12.79 10.24 -11.70
C LEU A 190 -12.79 10.67 -13.17
N GLY A 191 -11.60 10.73 -13.77
CA GLY A 191 -11.43 11.18 -15.14
C GLY A 191 -11.74 12.67 -15.31
N GLY A 192 -12.37 12.99 -16.43
CA GLY A 192 -12.78 14.33 -16.82
C GLY A 192 -11.61 15.22 -17.23
N THR A 193 -11.88 16.52 -17.29
CA THR A 193 -10.85 17.52 -17.57
C THR A 193 -9.99 17.80 -16.33
N ALA A 194 -8.78 18.25 -16.59
CA ALA A 194 -7.81 18.67 -15.57
C ALA A 194 -6.91 19.76 -16.14
N ASN A 195 -6.13 20.42 -15.28
CA ASN A 195 -5.18 21.45 -15.68
C ASN A 195 -3.87 21.29 -14.91
N ASP A 196 -2.76 21.37 -15.62
CA ASP A 196 -1.43 21.47 -15.04
C ASP A 196 -0.62 22.50 -15.81
N ALA A 197 -0.60 23.74 -15.32
CA ALA A 197 0.11 24.84 -15.96
C ALA A 197 1.61 24.56 -16.15
N LEU A 198 2.21 23.72 -15.30
CA LEU A 198 3.62 23.33 -15.42
C LEU A 198 3.87 22.26 -16.50
N GLU A 199 2.81 21.57 -16.96
CA GLU A 199 2.88 20.50 -17.97
C GLU A 199 1.96 20.78 -19.18
N GLY A 200 1.91 22.04 -19.61
CA GLY A 200 1.23 22.45 -20.83
C GLY A 200 -0.26 22.80 -20.69
N GLY A 201 -0.76 22.95 -19.45
CA GLY A 201 -2.09 23.47 -19.16
C GLY A 201 -3.19 22.42 -19.17
N ALA A 202 -4.29 22.69 -19.86
CA ALA A 202 -5.47 21.83 -19.84
C ALA A 202 -5.19 20.46 -20.48
N TYR A 203 -5.72 19.39 -19.88
CA TYR A 203 -5.63 18.03 -20.41
C TYR A 203 -6.89 17.23 -20.05
N ASN A 204 -7.11 16.13 -20.77
CA ASN A 204 -8.23 15.22 -20.54
C ASN A 204 -7.71 13.90 -19.97
N VAL A 205 -8.21 13.51 -18.79
CA VAL A 205 -7.86 12.25 -18.14
C VAL A 205 -8.62 11.06 -18.77
N GLY A 206 -9.73 11.33 -19.45
CA GLY A 206 -10.62 10.33 -20.05
C GLY A 206 -11.96 10.22 -19.31
N SER A 207 -12.82 9.31 -19.75
CA SER A 207 -14.09 9.01 -19.06
C SER A 207 -13.84 8.40 -17.68
N ALA A 208 -14.81 8.50 -16.78
CA ALA A 208 -14.71 7.85 -15.47
C ALA A 208 -14.53 6.33 -15.62
N LEU A 209 -13.67 5.74 -14.78
CA LEU A 209 -13.42 4.29 -14.72
C LEU A 209 -14.27 3.57 -13.67
N THR A 210 -15.28 4.23 -13.11
CA THR A 210 -16.13 3.68 -12.04
C THR A 210 -16.66 2.27 -12.33
N SER A 211 -17.13 2.01 -13.56
CA SER A 211 -17.64 0.70 -13.96
C SER A 211 -16.55 -0.38 -14.14
N SER A 212 -15.28 0.03 -14.14
CA SER A 212 -14.12 -0.84 -14.33
C SER A 212 -13.44 -1.23 -13.02
N VAL A 213 -13.87 -0.68 -11.89
CA VAL A 213 -13.28 -0.97 -10.57
C VAL A 213 -14.29 -1.70 -9.70
N ASP A 214 -13.87 -2.81 -9.11
CA ASP A 214 -14.67 -3.52 -8.12
C ASP A 214 -14.41 -2.96 -6.74
N THR A 215 -13.19 -3.14 -6.21
CA THR A 215 -12.78 -2.61 -4.92
C THR A 215 -11.74 -1.51 -5.05
N PHE A 216 -11.91 -0.44 -4.28
CA PHE A 216 -10.90 0.59 -4.04
C PHE A 216 -10.56 0.63 -2.54
N VAL A 217 -9.29 0.42 -2.20
CA VAL A 217 -8.77 0.56 -0.83
C VAL A 217 -7.82 1.76 -0.79
N GLY A 218 -8.19 2.78 -0.02
CA GLY A 218 -7.34 3.94 0.25
C GLY A 218 -6.69 3.85 1.61
N ILE A 219 -5.37 3.68 1.63
CA ILE A 219 -4.58 3.55 2.85
C ILE A 219 -3.92 4.90 3.16
N ALA A 220 -4.21 5.50 4.32
CA ALA A 220 -3.60 6.76 4.77
C ALA A 220 -3.64 7.91 3.73
N GLY A 221 -4.74 8.00 2.96
CA GLY A 221 -4.91 9.02 1.92
C GLY A 221 -5.11 10.43 2.48
N GLY A 222 -4.67 11.45 1.74
CA GLY A 222 -4.91 12.86 2.07
C GLY A 222 -6.08 13.46 1.30
N ASN A 223 -7.29 12.89 1.38
CA ASN A 223 -8.43 13.28 0.54
C ASN A 223 -8.99 14.69 0.85
N LEU A 224 -8.69 15.22 2.03
CA LEU A 224 -8.99 16.61 2.43
C LEU A 224 -7.71 17.47 2.50
N GLY A 225 -6.56 16.93 2.13
CA GLY A 225 -5.24 17.54 2.28
C GLY A 225 -4.47 16.99 3.46
N LEU A 226 -3.25 17.50 3.67
CA LEU A 226 -2.39 17.10 4.77
C LEU A 226 -2.30 18.20 5.81
N THR A 227 -2.32 17.84 7.09
CA THR A 227 -2.25 18.86 8.16
C THR A 227 -0.88 19.55 8.19
N ASN A 228 0.19 18.84 7.82
CA ASN A 228 1.53 19.43 7.68
C ASN A 228 1.59 20.55 6.62
N CYS A 229 0.68 20.55 5.64
CA CYS A 229 0.58 21.60 4.63
C CYS A 229 0.03 22.93 5.17
N TYR A 230 -0.54 22.96 6.38
CA TYR A 230 -0.83 24.23 7.07
C TYR A 230 0.47 24.99 7.39
N THR A 231 1.54 24.26 7.73
CA THR A 231 2.85 24.86 8.06
C THR A 231 3.76 25.01 6.84
N SER A 232 3.79 24.04 5.92
CA SER A 232 4.65 24.11 4.72
C SER A 232 4.18 25.14 3.69
N GLY A 233 2.91 25.55 3.75
CA GLY A 233 2.33 26.58 2.91
C GLY A 233 2.02 26.11 1.48
N ALA A 234 1.15 26.89 0.83
CA ALA A 234 0.55 26.53 -0.45
C ALA A 234 1.48 26.69 -1.68
N THR A 235 2.72 27.10 -1.47
CA THR A 235 3.74 27.27 -2.51
C THR A 235 4.68 26.07 -2.61
N THR A 236 4.77 25.24 -1.57
CA THR A 236 5.49 23.97 -1.63
C THR A 236 4.74 23.03 -2.58
N PRO A 237 5.35 22.47 -3.64
CA PRO A 237 4.62 21.71 -4.67
C PRO A 237 3.68 20.63 -4.13
N THR A 238 4.15 19.80 -3.19
CA THR A 238 3.32 18.75 -2.57
C THR A 238 2.10 19.31 -1.82
N CYS A 239 2.21 20.52 -1.30
CA CYS A 239 1.18 21.27 -0.61
C CYS A 239 0.56 22.36 -1.50
N GLY A 240 0.76 22.32 -2.81
CA GLY A 240 0.34 23.37 -3.74
C GLY A 240 -1.17 23.64 -3.73
N ALA A 241 -1.57 24.92 -3.81
CA ALA A 241 -2.98 25.34 -3.90
C ALA A 241 -3.71 24.87 -5.17
N THR A 242 -2.99 24.47 -6.21
CA THR A 242 -3.61 24.00 -7.46
C THR A 242 -3.61 22.48 -7.53
N ASN A 243 -2.43 21.86 -7.72
CA ASN A 243 -2.26 20.43 -7.92
C ASN A 243 -1.60 19.70 -6.74
N GLY A 244 -1.60 20.30 -5.54
CA GLY A 244 -1.07 19.69 -4.32
C GLY A 244 -2.15 19.29 -3.31
N LEU A 245 -1.70 18.93 -2.11
CA LEU A 245 -2.52 18.49 -0.98
C LEU A 245 -2.83 19.63 0.00
N PHE A 246 -2.92 20.88 -0.50
CA PHE A 246 -3.26 22.01 0.35
C PHE A 246 -4.65 21.84 0.97
N PRO A 247 -4.79 21.72 2.30
CA PRO A 247 -6.09 21.63 2.95
C PRO A 247 -6.84 22.97 2.92
N GLY A 248 -6.17 24.08 2.58
CA GLY A 248 -6.72 25.43 2.75
C GLY A 248 -6.14 26.10 4.00
N SER A 249 -6.70 27.24 4.37
CA SER A 249 -6.26 28.00 5.54
C SER A 249 -7.44 28.54 6.34
N TRP A 250 -7.19 28.75 7.63
CA TRP A 250 -8.12 29.45 8.52
C TRP A 250 -8.46 30.87 8.02
N ALA A 251 -7.55 31.50 7.28
CA ALA A 251 -7.72 32.84 6.71
C ALA A 251 -8.63 32.89 5.46
N GLY A 252 -9.29 31.78 5.11
CA GLY A 252 -10.31 31.73 4.05
C GLY A 252 -9.85 31.18 2.69
N ALA A 253 -8.58 30.76 2.56
CA ALA A 253 -8.17 30.03 1.36
C ALA A 253 -8.76 28.61 1.40
N GLY A 254 -9.62 28.27 0.44
CA GLY A 254 -10.16 26.90 0.37
C GLY A 254 -9.10 25.85 0.00
N PRO A 255 -9.47 24.56 0.03
CA PRO A 255 -8.56 23.48 -0.35
C PRO A 255 -8.10 23.60 -1.81
N SER A 256 -7.06 22.84 -2.16
CA SER A 256 -6.49 22.90 -3.50
C SER A 256 -7.53 22.62 -4.59
N VAL A 257 -7.34 23.18 -5.78
CA VAL A 257 -8.24 22.95 -6.92
C VAL A 257 -8.39 21.45 -7.20
N TYR A 258 -7.30 20.70 -7.08
CA TYR A 258 -7.28 19.25 -7.24
C TYR A 258 -8.15 18.54 -6.19
N LEU A 259 -7.98 18.86 -4.91
CA LEU A 259 -8.79 18.26 -3.84
C LEU A 259 -10.27 18.63 -3.97
N LYS A 260 -10.58 19.88 -4.30
CA LYS A 260 -11.96 20.31 -4.61
C LYS A 260 -12.57 19.48 -5.74
N ASN A 261 -11.79 19.16 -6.78
CA ASN A 261 -12.26 18.32 -7.88
C ASN A 261 -12.57 16.90 -7.41
N LEU A 262 -11.71 16.29 -6.59
CA LEU A 262 -11.93 14.95 -6.02
C LEU A 262 -13.15 14.87 -5.09
N GLN A 263 -13.55 15.99 -4.51
CA GLN A 263 -14.70 16.11 -3.61
C GLN A 263 -16.00 16.48 -4.34
N SER A 264 -15.94 16.79 -5.65
CA SER A 264 -17.11 17.20 -6.44
C SER A 264 -18.11 16.07 -6.71
N SER A 265 -17.66 14.82 -6.54
CA SER A 265 -18.45 13.61 -6.68
C SER A 265 -18.05 12.61 -5.59
N ARG A 266 -18.92 11.63 -5.33
CA ARG A 266 -18.72 10.60 -4.30
C ARG A 266 -18.97 9.22 -4.89
N GLY A 267 -18.27 8.22 -4.36
CA GLY A 267 -18.51 6.82 -4.70
C GLY A 267 -18.09 6.41 -6.11
N TYR A 268 -17.31 7.24 -6.82
CA TYR A 268 -16.87 6.96 -8.20
C TYR A 268 -15.68 6.00 -8.25
N GLU A 269 -15.04 5.71 -7.13
CA GLU A 269 -13.81 4.94 -7.04
C GLU A 269 -14.00 3.45 -7.34
N GLY A 270 -15.22 2.91 -7.21
CA GLY A 270 -15.53 1.50 -7.45
C GLY A 270 -16.82 1.07 -6.78
N ALA A 271 -17.17 -0.22 -6.84
CA ALA A 271 -18.36 -0.79 -6.20
C ALA A 271 -18.21 -0.90 -4.67
N TYR A 272 -17.00 -1.22 -4.19
CA TYR A 272 -16.60 -1.26 -2.79
C TYR A 272 -15.45 -0.28 -2.56
N ARG A 273 -15.50 0.47 -1.46
CA ARG A 273 -14.64 1.64 -1.23
C ARG A 273 -14.26 1.68 0.23
N TYR A 274 -13.02 1.36 0.55
CA TYR A 274 -12.55 1.25 1.93
C TYR A 274 -11.51 2.31 2.25
N ALA A 275 -11.63 2.91 3.43
CA ALA A 275 -10.56 3.71 4.02
C ALA A 275 -9.86 2.90 5.11
N LEU A 276 -8.53 2.85 5.05
CA LEU A 276 -7.69 2.19 6.04
C LEU A 276 -6.65 3.20 6.54
N TYR A 277 -6.70 3.58 7.80
CA TYR A 277 -5.82 4.64 8.32
C TYR A 277 -5.58 4.52 9.81
N SER A 278 -4.66 5.35 10.30
CA SER A 278 -4.34 5.44 11.71
C SER A 278 -4.42 6.87 12.20
N THR A 279 -4.94 7.06 13.41
CA THR A 279 -4.86 8.37 14.10
C THR A 279 -3.45 8.63 14.66
N ALA A 280 -2.57 7.63 14.63
CA ALA A 280 -1.16 7.75 14.98
C ALA A 280 -0.25 8.05 13.76
N ASP A 281 -0.83 8.38 12.60
CA ASP A 281 -0.11 8.70 11.38
C ASP A 281 0.73 9.99 11.52
N GLU A 282 2.05 9.81 11.54
CA GLU A 282 3.04 10.86 11.76
C GLU A 282 3.25 11.77 10.55
N VAL A 283 2.91 11.31 9.34
CA VAL A 283 3.09 12.07 8.10
C VAL A 283 1.88 12.96 7.84
N VAL A 284 0.68 12.40 8.01
CA VAL A 284 -0.55 13.16 7.93
C VAL A 284 -0.64 14.13 9.11
N GLY A 285 -0.22 13.70 10.31
CA GLY A 285 -0.14 14.51 11.53
C GLY A 285 -1.50 14.84 12.17
N TYR A 286 -1.47 15.33 13.42
CA TYR A 286 -2.62 15.86 14.16
C TYR A 286 -3.86 14.95 14.14
N GLY A 287 -3.66 13.64 14.33
CA GLY A 287 -4.76 12.66 14.33
C GLY A 287 -5.39 12.40 12.96
N GLY A 288 -4.82 12.95 11.89
CA GLY A 288 -5.39 12.87 10.54
C GLY A 288 -6.57 13.81 10.30
N ILE A 289 -6.77 14.83 11.14
CA ILE A 289 -7.97 15.66 11.12
C ILE A 289 -7.76 16.94 10.30
N VAL A 290 -8.61 17.15 9.30
CA VAL A 290 -8.70 18.38 8.49
C VAL A 290 -10.15 18.87 8.52
N TYR A 291 -10.37 20.09 9.01
CA TYR A 291 -11.70 20.67 9.26
C TYR A 291 -12.66 19.76 10.05
N GLY A 292 -12.16 19.07 11.07
CA GLY A 292 -12.97 18.19 11.92
C GLY A 292 -13.23 16.80 11.35
N GLU A 293 -12.73 16.49 10.15
CA GLU A 293 -12.91 15.21 9.48
C GLU A 293 -11.58 14.49 9.26
N TYR A 294 -11.60 13.15 9.30
CA TYR A 294 -10.43 12.36 8.96
C TYR A 294 -10.12 12.47 7.46
N THR A 295 -8.97 13.04 7.12
CA THR A 295 -8.57 13.25 5.72
C THR A 295 -8.45 11.97 4.90
N SER A 296 -8.23 10.82 5.56
CA SER A 296 -8.18 9.51 4.89
C SER A 296 -9.53 8.94 4.49
N ARG A 297 -10.63 9.49 5.00
CA ARG A 297 -11.97 9.07 4.56
C ARG A 297 -12.19 9.38 3.08
N ILE A 298 -12.86 8.47 2.42
CA ILE A 298 -13.23 8.59 1.01
C ILE A 298 -14.73 8.93 0.95
N PRO A 299 -15.14 9.97 0.23
CA PRO A 299 -16.56 10.30 0.05
C PRO A 299 -17.37 9.13 -0.51
N GLY A 300 -18.32 8.64 0.28
CA GLY A 300 -19.15 7.49 -0.09
C GLY A 300 -18.51 6.13 0.13
N GLN A 301 -17.44 6.03 0.94
CA GLN A 301 -16.84 4.76 1.34
C GLN A 301 -17.89 3.76 1.88
N THR A 302 -17.73 2.48 1.54
CA THR A 302 -18.53 1.37 2.08
C THR A 302 -18.06 0.93 3.46
N GLY A 303 -16.83 1.28 3.85
CA GLY A 303 -16.27 0.85 5.12
C GLY A 303 -14.97 1.56 5.49
N GLU A 304 -14.61 1.47 6.77
CA GLU A 304 -13.29 1.87 7.24
C GLU A 304 -12.73 0.94 8.31
N LYS A 305 -11.41 0.80 8.33
CA LYS A 305 -10.65 0.23 9.45
C LYS A 305 -9.70 1.31 9.99
N VAL A 306 -9.82 1.59 11.28
CA VAL A 306 -9.06 2.66 11.94
C VAL A 306 -8.18 2.06 13.03
N TYR A 307 -6.89 2.40 12.98
CA TYR A 307 -5.93 2.13 14.02
C TYR A 307 -5.66 3.40 14.82
N THR A 308 -5.18 3.27 16.07
CA THR A 308 -5.04 4.43 16.97
C THR A 308 -3.66 4.56 17.60
N GLY A 309 -2.73 3.65 17.33
CA GLY A 309 -1.44 3.62 18.00
C GLY A 309 -0.40 2.77 17.29
N TYR A 310 0.82 2.77 17.86
CA TYR A 310 1.94 1.96 17.41
C TYR A 310 1.55 0.46 17.35
N PRO A 311 2.02 -0.30 16.33
CA PRO A 311 2.97 0.10 15.29
C PRO A 311 2.37 0.78 14.06
N TYR A 312 1.07 1.09 14.02
CA TYR A 312 0.39 1.58 12.82
C TYR A 312 0.62 3.08 12.56
N GLY A 313 1.84 3.46 12.13
CA GLY A 313 2.15 4.77 11.56
C GLY A 313 1.76 4.90 10.09
N HIS A 314 2.25 5.92 9.39
CA HIS A 314 1.89 6.21 7.99
C HIS A 314 2.21 5.04 7.05
N PHE A 315 3.42 4.51 7.14
CA PHE A 315 3.88 3.41 6.30
C PHE A 315 3.36 2.06 6.81
N ASN A 316 3.34 1.86 8.12
CA ASN A 316 2.88 0.59 8.71
C ASN A 316 1.36 0.39 8.58
N SER A 317 0.59 1.46 8.35
CA SER A 317 -0.81 1.33 7.94
C SER A 317 -0.97 0.59 6.60
N LYS A 318 0.07 0.56 5.77
CA LYS A 318 0.19 -0.29 4.57
C LYS A 318 0.90 -1.61 4.89
N ASP A 319 2.05 -1.57 5.55
CA ASP A 319 2.92 -2.75 5.66
C ASP A 319 2.40 -3.83 6.61
N LEU A 320 1.65 -3.45 7.65
CA LEU A 320 1.19 -4.36 8.70
C LEU A 320 -0.28 -4.77 8.55
N THR A 321 -0.89 -4.47 7.41
CA THR A 321 -2.34 -4.61 7.20
C THR A 321 -2.69 -5.38 5.94
N ALA A 322 -1.73 -6.16 5.42
CA ALA A 322 -1.92 -6.94 4.19
C ALA A 322 -3.13 -7.89 4.26
N GLU A 323 -3.41 -8.47 5.44
CA GLU A 323 -4.64 -9.22 5.70
C GLU A 323 -5.90 -8.37 5.52
N VAL A 324 -5.95 -7.18 6.13
CA VAL A 324 -7.09 -6.26 6.00
C VAL A 324 -7.31 -5.87 4.54
N GLN A 325 -6.22 -5.60 3.81
CA GLN A 325 -6.27 -5.29 2.38
C GLN A 325 -6.87 -6.46 1.58
N TYR A 326 -6.41 -7.68 1.85
CA TYR A 326 -6.96 -8.89 1.22
C TYR A 326 -8.44 -9.08 1.55
N GLU A 327 -8.84 -8.89 2.80
CA GLU A 327 -10.25 -9.06 3.21
C GLU A 327 -11.18 -8.04 2.57
N MET A 328 -10.71 -6.81 2.42
CA MET A 328 -11.43 -5.76 1.70
C MET A 328 -11.55 -6.07 0.20
N VAL A 329 -10.47 -6.54 -0.43
CA VAL A 329 -10.41 -6.83 -1.87
C VAL A 329 -11.17 -8.10 -2.23
N LYS A 330 -10.86 -9.21 -1.57
CA LYS A 330 -11.35 -10.55 -1.96
C LYS A 330 -12.74 -10.84 -1.43
N ASN A 331 -13.02 -10.40 -0.20
CA ASN A 331 -14.21 -10.81 0.55
C ASN A 331 -15.15 -9.64 0.85
N HIS A 332 -14.81 -8.43 0.42
CA HIS A 332 -15.58 -7.20 0.64
C HIS A 332 -16.00 -7.01 2.10
N ARG A 333 -15.10 -7.31 3.04
CA ARG A 333 -15.37 -7.19 4.47
C ARG A 333 -14.30 -6.40 5.21
N ILE A 334 -14.70 -5.89 6.36
CA ILE A 334 -13.82 -5.21 7.31
C ILE A 334 -13.59 -6.20 8.47
N PRO A 335 -12.38 -6.78 8.61
CA PRO A 335 -12.07 -7.70 9.69
C PRO A 335 -11.86 -6.98 11.04
#